data_AF-A0A1W2CSI2-F1
#
_entry.id   AF-A0A1W2CSI2-F1
#
_cell.length_a   1.000
_cell.length_b   1.000
_cell.length_c   1.000
_cell.angle_alpha   90.00
_cell.angle_beta   90.00
_cell.angle_gamma   90.00
#
_symmetry.space_group_name_H-M   'P 1'
#
loop_
_entity.id
_entity.type
_entity.pdbx_description
1 polymer ?
#
loop_
_entity_poly.entity_id
_entity_poly.type
_entity_poly.pdbx_seq_one_letter_code
_entity_poly.pdbx_strand_id
1 'polypeptide(L)'
;MTWEEYLYREHSRETIARWARELRYFRFCRAYGGHQNDGDRLLVALSDPDLDPDMFQPAAPTIRNGRLELWLSDTYYVTESVVDAAKEIERRLPGGIVIDPPLDDEHCVCPKYYPEIWA
;
A
#
# COMPACT_ATOMS: atom_id res chain seq x y z
N MET A 1 17.92 -16.56 2.13
CA MET A 1 16.99 -15.68 1.40
C MET A 1 17.34 -14.26 1.79
N THR A 2 17.76 -13.47 0.81
CA THR A 2 17.98 -12.03 0.95
C THR A 2 16.64 -11.30 1.01
N TRP A 3 16.66 -10.03 1.45
CA TRP A 3 15.46 -9.19 1.43
C TRP A 3 14.87 -9.06 0.02
N GLU A 4 15.72 -8.83 -0.99
CA GLU A 4 15.27 -8.67 -2.38
C GLU A 4 14.56 -9.93 -2.91
N GLU A 5 15.11 -11.12 -2.64
CA GLU A 5 14.46 -12.40 -2.98
C GLU A 5 13.12 -12.57 -2.24
N TYR A 6 12.99 -12.07 -1.02
CA TYR A 6 11.76 -12.16 -0.24
C TYR A 6 10.69 -11.19 -0.74
N LEU A 7 11.08 -9.94 -1.01
CA LEU A 7 10.21 -8.89 -1.54
C LEU A 7 9.59 -9.29 -2.87
N TYR A 8 10.38 -9.85 -3.78
CA TYR A 8 9.95 -10.22 -5.12
C TYR A 8 9.52 -11.68 -5.29
N ARG A 9 9.29 -12.39 -4.18
CA ARG A 9 8.95 -13.82 -4.22
C ARG A 9 7.61 -14.11 -4.89
N GLU A 10 6.59 -13.31 -4.59
CA GLU A 10 5.22 -13.50 -5.12
C GLU A 10 4.98 -12.68 -6.40
N HIS A 11 5.59 -11.49 -6.48
CA HIS A 11 5.44 -10.57 -7.59
C HIS A 11 6.81 -10.12 -8.07
N SER A 12 7.02 -10.14 -9.39
CA SER A 12 8.30 -9.70 -9.96
C SER A 12 8.56 -8.22 -9.66
N ARG A 13 9.84 -7.84 -9.70
CA ARG A 13 10.26 -6.44 -9.60
C ARG A 13 9.54 -5.54 -10.61
N GLU A 14 9.36 -6.03 -11.84
CA GLU A 14 8.66 -5.29 -12.90
C GLU A 14 7.18 -5.06 -12.57
N THR A 15 6.50 -6.07 -12.02
CA THR A 15 5.10 -5.96 -11.59
C THR A 15 4.93 -4.95 -10.46
N ILE A 16 5.73 -5.07 -9.39
CA ILE A 16 5.68 -4.14 -8.26
C ILE A 16 6.03 -2.71 -8.72
N ALA A 17 7.08 -2.56 -9.55
CA ALA A 17 7.48 -1.24 -10.05
C ALA A 17 6.40 -0.61 -10.95
N ARG A 18 5.67 -1.41 -11.74
CA ARG A 18 4.51 -0.91 -12.51
C ARG A 18 3.42 -0.39 -11.58
N TRP A 19 2.98 -1.20 -10.62
CA TRP A 19 1.95 -0.77 -9.66
C TRP A 19 2.35 0.49 -8.90
N ALA A 20 3.61 0.56 -8.44
CA ALA A 20 4.16 1.70 -7.72
C ALA A 20 4.18 3.00 -8.54
N ARG A 21 4.26 2.90 -9.88
CA ARG A 21 4.18 4.05 -10.80
C ARG A 21 2.76 4.39 -11.22
N GLU A 22 1.87 3.40 -11.26
CA GLU A 22 0.45 3.58 -11.59
C GLU A 22 -0.37 4.16 -10.43
N LEU A 23 0.05 3.90 -9.19
CA LEU A 23 -0.59 4.39 -7.97
C LEU A 23 0.14 5.64 -7.46
N ARG A 24 -0.62 6.71 -7.22
CA ARG A 24 -0.09 7.99 -6.77
C ARG A 24 0.14 8.03 -5.26
N TYR A 25 -0.71 7.36 -4.49
CA TYR A 25 -0.78 7.46 -3.03
C TYR A 25 -0.66 6.09 -2.35
N PHE A 26 -1.28 5.05 -2.89
CA PHE A 26 -1.16 3.70 -2.34
C PHE A 26 0.26 3.14 -2.59
N ARG A 27 0.82 2.52 -1.55
CA ARG A 27 2.10 1.81 -1.61
C ARG A 27 1.89 0.32 -1.43
N PHE A 28 2.60 -0.47 -2.23
CA PHE A 28 2.70 -1.91 -2.01
C PHE A 28 3.52 -2.14 -0.73
N CYS A 29 2.94 -2.86 0.22
CA CYS A 29 3.57 -3.26 1.47
C CYS A 29 3.70 -4.78 1.51
N ARG A 30 4.95 -5.27 1.55
CA ARG A 30 5.28 -6.68 1.68
C ARG A 30 4.93 -7.17 3.09
N ALA A 31 4.32 -8.34 3.20
CA ALA A 31 4.14 -9.00 4.51
C ALA A 31 5.47 -9.09 5.30
N TYR A 32 5.42 -9.08 6.63
CA TYR A 32 6.59 -9.34 7.48
C TYR A 32 6.92 -10.84 7.57
N GLY A 33 5.89 -11.68 7.43
CA GLY A 33 5.94 -13.13 7.59
C GLY A 33 5.79 -13.58 9.04
N GLY A 34 5.38 -14.84 9.22
CA GLY A 34 5.40 -15.51 10.53
C GLY A 34 4.12 -15.40 11.37
N HIS A 35 3.10 -14.67 10.91
CA HIS A 35 1.79 -14.58 11.59
C HIS A 35 0.63 -14.98 10.68
N GLN A 36 -0.40 -15.61 11.25
CA GLN A 36 -1.68 -15.79 10.56
C GLN A 36 -2.29 -14.41 10.31
N ASN A 37 -2.67 -14.11 9.06
CA ASN A 37 -3.20 -12.82 8.56
C ASN A 37 -2.19 -11.73 8.15
N ASP A 38 -0.92 -12.07 7.98
CA ASP A 38 0.08 -11.13 7.43
C ASP A 38 0.33 -11.40 5.94
N GLY A 39 -0.40 -10.67 5.10
CA GLY A 39 -0.34 -10.77 3.64
C GLY A 39 0.08 -9.46 2.99
N ASP A 40 0.42 -9.54 1.71
CA ASP A 40 0.74 -8.35 0.92
C ASP A 40 -0.50 -7.45 0.80
N ARG A 41 -0.28 -6.15 0.87
CA ARG A 41 -1.37 -5.17 0.79
C ARG A 41 -0.94 -3.91 0.08
N LEU A 42 -1.92 -3.23 -0.51
CA LEU A 42 -1.81 -1.81 -0.82
C LEU A 42 -2.22 -1.03 0.41
N LEU A 43 -1.45 0.00 0.77
CA LEU A 43 -1.71 0.83 1.95
C LEU A 43 -1.54 2.31 1.61
N VAL A 44 -2.42 3.14 2.17
CA VAL A 44 -2.25 4.60 2.23
C VAL A 44 -2.56 5.06 3.66
N ALA A 45 -1.92 6.15 4.08
CA ALA A 45 -2.15 6.79 5.37
C ALA A 45 -2.59 8.24 5.16
N LEU A 46 -3.59 8.68 5.91
CA LEU A 46 -4.17 10.01 5.87
C LEU A 46 -4.07 10.66 7.25
N SER A 47 -3.62 11.91 7.30
CA SER A 47 -3.46 12.66 8.55
C SER A 47 -4.76 13.07 9.24
N ASP A 48 -5.91 12.85 8.59
CA ASP A 48 -7.24 13.11 9.15
C ASP A 48 -7.92 11.78 9.54
N PRO A 49 -8.00 11.44 10.83
CA PRO A 49 -8.64 10.22 11.31
C PRO A 49 -10.18 10.29 11.33
N ASP A 50 -10.78 11.47 11.14
CA ASP A 50 -12.23 11.69 11.23
C ASP A 50 -12.95 11.53 9.89
N LEU A 51 -12.21 11.27 8.80
CA LEU A 51 -12.80 10.96 7.50
C LEU A 51 -13.70 9.71 7.58
N ASP A 52 -14.87 9.78 6.95
CA ASP A 52 -15.79 8.66 6.86
C ASP A 52 -15.17 7.53 6.00
N PRO A 53 -14.83 6.37 6.60
CA PRO A 53 -14.18 5.29 5.87
C PRO A 53 -15.08 4.65 4.80
N ASP A 54 -16.41 4.77 4.91
CA ASP A 54 -17.33 4.21 3.93
C ASP A 54 -17.18 4.87 2.55
N MET A 55 -16.64 6.09 2.49
CA MET A 55 -16.30 6.77 1.25
C MET A 55 -15.21 6.05 0.45
N PHE A 56 -14.41 5.22 1.10
CA PHE A 56 -13.22 4.57 0.53
C PHE A 56 -13.35 3.06 0.42
N GLN A 57 -14.56 2.51 0.53
CA GLN A 57 -14.80 1.11 0.20
C GLN A 57 -14.30 0.81 -1.24
N PRO A 58 -13.71 -0.38 -1.48
CA PRO A 58 -13.64 -1.53 -0.56
C PRO A 58 -12.42 -1.56 0.38
N ALA A 59 -11.67 -0.47 0.56
CA ALA A 59 -10.53 -0.49 1.48
C ALA A 59 -10.95 -0.67 2.94
N ALA A 60 -10.23 -1.52 3.64
CA ALA A 60 -10.40 -1.71 5.07
C ALA A 60 -9.77 -0.53 5.84
N PRO A 61 -10.52 0.14 6.72
CA PRO A 61 -10.02 1.25 7.52
C PRO A 61 -9.39 0.77 8.83
N THR A 62 -8.32 1.45 9.26
CA THR A 62 -7.72 1.32 10.58
C THR A 62 -7.34 2.70 11.10
N ILE A 63 -7.82 3.09 12.28
CA ILE A 63 -7.28 4.27 12.97
C ILE A 63 -6.12 3.83 13.84
N ARG A 64 -4.93 4.39 13.60
CA ARG A 64 -3.72 4.09 14.37
C ARG A 64 -2.88 5.33 14.51
N ASN A 65 -2.35 5.61 15.69
CA ASN A 65 -1.45 6.75 15.94
C ASN A 65 -1.98 8.11 15.43
N GLY A 66 -3.30 8.35 15.55
CA GLY A 66 -3.93 9.61 15.13
C GLY A 66 -4.07 9.82 13.62
N ARG A 67 -3.94 8.75 12.81
CA ARG A 67 -4.13 8.78 11.35
C ARG A 67 -5.10 7.68 10.92
N LEU A 68 -5.78 7.91 9.79
CA LEU A 68 -6.56 6.88 9.09
C LEU A 68 -5.66 6.14 8.11
N GLU A 69 -5.57 4.83 8.26
CA GLU A 69 -4.94 3.92 7.31
C GLU A 69 -6.02 3.20 6.52
N LEU A 70 -5.89 3.18 5.19
CA LEU A 70 -6.75 2.44 4.29
C LEU A 70 -5.90 1.40 3.58
N TRP A 71 -6.35 0.14 3.61
CA TRP A 71 -5.61 -0.95 2.95
C TRP A 71 -6.50 -1.89 2.16
N LEU A 72 -5.91 -2.50 1.14
CA LEU A 72 -6.55 -3.49 0.28
C LEU A 72 -5.63 -4.70 0.08
N SER A 73 -6.23 -5.88 0.10
CA SER A 73 -5.62 -7.13 -0.37
C SER A 73 -6.72 -8.05 -0.88
N ASP A 74 -6.33 -9.06 -1.66
CA ASP A 74 -7.17 -10.21 -1.99
C ASP A 74 -6.64 -11.41 -1.20
N THR A 75 -7.32 -11.72 -0.11
CA THR A 75 -6.88 -12.70 0.88
C THR A 75 -5.50 -12.32 1.47
N TYR A 76 -4.40 -12.80 0.88
CA TYR A 76 -3.03 -12.52 1.32
C TYR A 76 -2.14 -11.92 0.22
N TYR A 77 -2.71 -11.58 -0.94
CA TYR A 77 -1.96 -11.15 -2.11
C TYR A 77 -2.51 -9.82 -2.65
N VAL A 78 -1.68 -9.10 -3.40
CA VAL A 78 -2.12 -7.98 -4.22
C VAL A 78 -2.34 -8.49 -5.64
N THR A 79 -3.56 -8.39 -6.15
CA THR A 79 -3.93 -8.76 -7.51
C THR A 79 -4.18 -7.52 -8.36
N GLU A 80 -4.28 -7.66 -9.69
CA GLU A 80 -4.64 -6.54 -10.57
C GLU A 80 -5.98 -5.91 -10.16
N SER A 81 -6.97 -6.70 -9.76
CA SER A 81 -8.27 -6.21 -9.27
C SER A 81 -8.13 -5.32 -8.03
N VAL A 82 -7.19 -5.65 -7.13
CA VAL A 82 -6.88 -4.83 -5.94
C VAL A 82 -6.25 -3.50 -6.35
N VAL A 83 -5.35 -3.52 -7.34
CA VAL A 83 -4.72 -2.31 -7.89
C VAL A 83 -5.75 -1.42 -8.59
N ASP A 84 -6.67 -2.01 -9.35
CA ASP A 84 -7.74 -1.25 -9.99
C ASP A 84 -8.70 -0.63 -8.97
N ALA A 85 -9.07 -1.36 -7.92
CA ALA A 85 -9.85 -0.80 -6.81
C ALA A 85 -9.10 0.36 -6.12
N ALA A 86 -7.80 0.24 -5.89
CA ALA A 86 -6.99 1.31 -5.34
C ALA A 86 -6.98 2.55 -6.24
N LYS A 87 -6.84 2.41 -7.57
CA LYS A 87 -6.92 3.52 -8.53
C LYS A 87 -8.26 4.26 -8.43
N GLU A 88 -9.38 3.55 -8.27
CA GLU A 88 -10.69 4.19 -8.07
C GLU A 88 -10.79 4.93 -6.74
N ILE A 89 -10.14 4.42 -5.68
CA ILE A 89 -10.08 5.11 -4.38
C ILE A 89 -9.22 6.37 -4.48
N GLU A 90 -8.07 6.33 -5.17
CA GLU A 90 -7.18 7.49 -5.29
C GLU A 90 -7.85 8.71 -5.92
N ARG A 91 -8.82 8.51 -6.81
CA ARG A 91 -9.61 9.60 -7.41
C ARG A 91 -10.49 10.32 -6.40
N ARG A 92 -10.83 9.67 -5.29
CA ARG A 92 -11.66 10.19 -4.19
C ARG A 92 -10.81 10.70 -3.03
N LEU A 93 -9.51 10.39 -3.00
CA LEU A 93 -8.63 10.74 -1.89
C LEU A 93 -8.28 12.24 -1.87
N PRO A 94 -8.36 12.91 -0.70
CA PRO A 94 -7.86 14.26 -0.53
C PRO A 94 -6.31 14.25 -0.49
N GLY A 95 -5.68 14.50 -1.63
CA GLY A 95 -4.21 14.40 -1.77
C GLY A 95 -3.38 15.28 -0.82
N GLY A 96 -3.94 16.37 -0.30
CA GLY A 96 -3.24 17.30 0.61
C GLY A 96 -2.99 16.78 2.02
N ILE A 97 -3.55 15.62 2.38
CA ILE A 97 -3.42 15.02 3.72
C ILE A 97 -2.80 13.63 3.71
N VAL A 98 -2.31 13.18 2.54
CA VAL A 98 -1.65 11.88 2.37
C VAL A 98 -0.27 11.91 3.05
N ILE A 99 0.01 10.88 3.83
CA ILE A 99 1.30 10.64 4.48
C ILE A 99 2.04 9.58 3.66
N ASP A 100 3.23 9.93 3.17
CA ASP A 100 4.11 9.04 2.42
C ASP A 100 5.52 8.99 3.07
N PRO A 101 6.05 7.81 3.42
CA PRO A 101 5.41 6.50 3.30
C PRO A 101 4.37 6.22 4.40
N PRO A 102 3.38 5.36 4.12
CA PRO A 102 2.40 4.95 5.14
C PRO A 102 3.02 4.04 6.23
N LEU A 103 4.01 3.21 5.88
CA LEU A 103 4.88 2.50 6.82
C LEU A 103 6.31 2.97 6.62
N ASP A 104 6.97 3.35 7.72
CA ASP A 104 8.32 3.91 7.67
C ASP A 104 9.39 2.83 7.84
N ASP A 105 9.35 1.82 6.97
CA ASP A 105 10.35 0.75 6.89
C ASP A 105 10.45 0.15 5.47
N GLU A 106 11.39 -0.78 5.29
CA GLU A 106 11.69 -1.39 3.99
C GLU A 106 10.54 -2.23 3.40
N HIS A 107 9.54 -2.65 4.19
CA HIS A 107 8.41 -3.41 3.66
C HIS A 107 7.53 -2.55 2.73
N CYS A 108 7.59 -1.22 2.87
CA CYS A 108 6.84 -0.30 2.05
C CYS A 108 7.62 0.14 0.81
N VAL A 109 7.13 -0.26 -0.37
CA VAL A 109 7.71 0.17 -1.64
C VAL A 109 7.33 1.61 -1.94
N CYS A 110 8.23 2.54 -1.58
CA CYS A 110 8.05 3.99 -1.72
C CYS A 110 9.38 4.68 -2.13
N PRO A 111 9.36 5.96 -2.54
CA PRO A 111 10.57 6.67 -2.96
C PRO A 111 11.66 6.78 -1.89
N LYS A 112 11.32 6.71 -0.59
CA LYS A 112 12.28 6.75 0.51
C LYS A 112 13.18 5.50 0.55
N TYR A 113 12.61 4.32 0.33
CA TYR A 113 13.31 3.04 0.45
C TYR A 113 13.72 2.43 -0.91
N TYR A 114 13.00 2.77 -1.99
CA TYR A 114 13.21 2.23 -3.34
C TYR A 114 13.19 3.32 -4.41
N PRO A 115 14.04 4.35 -4.31
CA PRO A 115 14.02 5.50 -5.23
C PRO A 115 14.22 5.10 -6.70
N GLU A 116 14.94 4.01 -6.96
CA GLU A 116 15.24 3.53 -8.32
C GLU A 116 14.01 3.03 -9.09
N ILE A 117 12.88 2.82 -8.41
CA ILE A 117 11.61 2.53 -9.07
C ILE A 117 11.07 3.77 -9.78
N TRP A 118 11.34 5.00 -9.32
CA TRP A 118 10.82 6.23 -9.95
C TRP A 118 11.87 7.01 -10.73
N ALA A 119 13.08 6.47 -10.87
CA ALA A 119 14.16 7.06 -11.66
C ALA A 119 13.91 6.99 -13.18
#